data_AF-A0A7J8D7R7-F1
#
_entry.id   AF-A0A7J8D7R7-F1
#
_cell.length_a   1.000
_cell.length_b   1.000
_cell.length_c   1.000
_cell.angle_alpha   90.00
_cell.angle_beta   90.00
_cell.angle_gamma   90.00
#
_symmetry.space_group_name_H-M   'P 1'
#
loop_
_entity.id
_entity.type
_entity.pdbx_description
1 polymer ?
#
loop_
_entity_poly.entity_id
_entity_poly.type
_entity_poly.pdbx_seq_one_letter_code
_entity_poly.pdbx_strand_id
1 'polypeptide(L)'
;MLPGTHFQRVIPEDGPAAQNPGNVKRLLFCTGKVYYDLTRERKARDMVEQVAITRIEQLSPFPFDLLLQEVQKYPEAELAWCQEEHKNQGYYDYVKPRLRTTISRAKPVWYAGRDPAAAPATGNKKTHLTELQRLLDTAFDLDAFKKFS
;
A
#
# COMPACT_ATOMS: atom_id res chain seq x y z
N MET A 1 -19.12 -2.68 -21.55
CA MET A 1 -19.27 -2.14 -20.18
C MET A 1 -20.75 -1.95 -19.92
N LEU A 2 -21.23 -2.30 -18.72
CA LEU A 2 -22.63 -2.03 -18.35
C LEU A 2 -22.85 -0.51 -18.20
N PRO A 3 -24.05 0.02 -18.49
CA PRO A 3 -24.36 1.43 -18.28
C PRO A 3 -24.02 1.87 -16.85
N GLY A 4 -23.38 3.04 -16.69
CA GLY A 4 -22.98 3.59 -15.40
C GLY A 4 -21.68 3.02 -14.81
N THR A 5 -21.07 2.01 -15.43
CA THR A 5 -19.78 1.47 -15.00
C THR A 5 -18.63 2.10 -15.78
N HIS A 6 -17.51 2.35 -15.09
CA HIS A 6 -16.28 2.83 -15.68
C HIS A 6 -15.07 2.24 -14.96
N PHE A 7 -13.91 2.32 -15.59
CA PHE A 7 -12.66 1.91 -14.97
C PHE A 7 -12.32 2.84 -13.79
N GLN A 8 -12.11 2.24 -12.62
CA GLN A 8 -11.70 2.98 -11.43
C GLN A 8 -10.18 3.04 -11.37
N ARG A 9 -9.60 4.23 -11.58
CA ARG A 9 -8.14 4.45 -11.57
C ARG A 9 -7.51 4.17 -10.19
N VAL A 10 -8.27 4.43 -9.14
CA VAL A 10 -7.94 4.16 -7.74
C VAL A 10 -9.20 3.55 -7.12
N ILE A 11 -9.02 2.51 -6.30
CA ILE A 11 -10.12 1.92 -5.52
C ILE A 11 -9.79 2.17 -4.04
N PRO A 12 -10.46 3.15 -3.40
CA PRO A 12 -10.33 3.46 -1.98
C PRO A 12 -10.72 2.30 -1.06
N GLU A 13 -10.33 2.42 0.21
CA GLU A 13 -10.91 1.60 1.28
C GLU A 13 -12.40 1.94 1.44
N ASP A 14 -13.25 0.90 1.51
CA ASP A 14 -14.70 1.00 1.70
C ASP A 14 -15.21 0.21 2.95
N GLY A 15 -14.31 -0.41 3.72
CA GLY A 15 -14.61 -1.17 4.93
C GLY A 15 -14.58 -0.34 6.24
N PRO A 16 -14.43 -0.99 7.41
CA PRO A 16 -14.50 -0.34 8.72
C PRO A 16 -13.55 0.87 8.89
N ALA A 17 -12.31 0.77 8.38
CA ALA A 17 -11.36 1.88 8.39
C ALA A 17 -11.89 3.15 7.67
N ALA A 18 -12.73 3.01 6.65
CA ALA A 18 -13.35 4.16 5.97
C ALA A 18 -14.48 4.82 6.76
N GLN A 19 -15.09 4.10 7.71
CA GLN A 19 -16.18 4.61 8.55
C GLN A 19 -15.67 5.52 9.68
N ASN A 20 -14.43 5.29 10.14
CA ASN A 20 -13.77 6.15 11.12
C ASN A 20 -12.33 6.51 10.69
N PRO A 21 -12.18 7.42 9.71
CA PRO A 21 -10.87 7.74 9.15
C PRO A 21 -9.86 8.33 10.14
N GLY A 22 -10.33 9.00 11.21
CA GLY A 22 -9.46 9.55 12.26
C GLY A 22 -8.77 8.50 13.12
N ASN A 23 -9.31 7.27 13.17
CA ASN A 23 -8.71 6.16 13.91
C ASN A 23 -7.68 5.37 13.10
N VAL A 24 -7.62 5.57 11.78
CA VAL A 24 -6.67 4.89 10.90
C VAL A 24 -5.25 5.32 11.23
N LYS A 25 -4.41 4.35 11.55
CA LYS A 25 -2.99 4.53 11.89
C LYS A 25 -2.08 4.38 10.69
N ARG A 26 -2.49 3.58 9.69
CA ARG A 26 -1.72 3.39 8.45
C ARG A 26 -2.60 3.26 7.22
N LEU A 27 -2.19 3.92 6.15
CA LEU A 27 -2.77 3.82 4.81
C LEU A 27 -1.78 3.08 3.92
N LEU A 28 -2.15 1.87 3.50
CA LEU A 28 -1.38 1.03 2.59
C LEU A 28 -1.83 1.29 1.16
N PHE A 29 -0.88 1.62 0.29
CA PHE A 29 -1.08 1.66 -1.15
C PHE A 29 -0.52 0.39 -1.78
N CYS A 30 -1.25 -0.22 -2.71
CA CYS A 30 -0.76 -1.34 -3.49
C CYS A 30 -1.34 -1.36 -4.91
N THR A 31 -0.85 -2.26 -5.74
CA THR A 31 -1.43 -2.55 -7.06
C THR A 31 -1.41 -4.05 -7.33
N GLY A 32 -2.38 -4.54 -8.10
CA GLY A 32 -2.48 -5.96 -8.45
C GLY A 32 -2.81 -6.89 -7.27
N LYS A 33 -2.40 -8.16 -7.40
CA LYS A 33 -2.90 -9.26 -6.57
C LYS A 33 -2.47 -9.22 -5.10
N VAL A 34 -1.39 -8.50 -4.76
CA VAL A 34 -0.91 -8.38 -3.37
C VAL A 34 -1.98 -7.80 -2.43
N TYR A 35 -2.95 -7.05 -2.97
CA TYR A 35 -4.14 -6.60 -2.24
C TYR A 35 -4.85 -7.73 -1.49
N TYR A 36 -4.97 -8.91 -2.09
CA TYR A 36 -5.67 -10.05 -1.47
C TYR A 36 -4.87 -10.66 -0.32
N ASP A 37 -3.54 -10.62 -0.39
CA ASP A 37 -2.68 -11.04 0.72
C ASP A 37 -2.76 -10.02 1.86
N LEU A 38 -2.71 -8.72 1.55
CA LEU A 38 -2.85 -7.65 2.54
C LEU A 38 -4.21 -7.68 3.25
N THR A 39 -5.32 -7.84 2.52
CA THR A 39 -6.66 -7.90 3.13
C THR A 39 -6.85 -9.13 4.01
N ARG A 40 -6.34 -10.29 3.57
CA ARG A 40 -6.36 -11.52 4.38
C ARG A 40 -5.56 -11.36 5.66
N GLU A 41 -4.36 -10.79 5.56
CA GLU A 41 -3.49 -10.56 6.72
C GLU A 41 -4.08 -9.52 7.67
N ARG A 42 -4.61 -8.41 7.15
CA ARG A 42 -5.29 -7.38 7.95
C ARG A 42 -6.40 -7.98 8.80
N LYS A 43 -7.20 -8.86 8.20
CA LYS A 43 -8.29 -9.56 8.89
C LYS A 43 -7.74 -10.54 9.93
N ALA A 44 -6.69 -11.28 9.61
CA ALA A 44 -6.07 -12.24 10.54
C ALA A 44 -5.43 -11.55 11.77
N ARG A 45 -5.03 -10.28 11.64
CA ARG A 45 -4.49 -9.46 12.74
C ARG A 45 -5.52 -8.59 13.45
N ASP A 46 -6.80 -8.70 13.10
CA ASP A 46 -7.89 -7.85 13.61
C ASP A 46 -7.65 -6.33 13.44
N MET A 47 -7.01 -5.94 12.33
CA MET A 47 -6.59 -4.55 12.06
C MET A 47 -7.50 -3.79 11.06
N VAL A 48 -8.74 -4.26 10.88
CA VAL A 48 -9.65 -3.75 9.83
C VAL A 48 -10.11 -2.30 10.04
N GLU A 49 -9.97 -1.76 11.26
CA GLU A 49 -10.27 -0.37 11.58
C GLU A 49 -9.03 0.53 11.58
N GLN A 50 -7.86 -0.03 11.91
CA GLN A 50 -6.62 0.72 12.11
C GLN A 50 -5.80 0.86 10.82
N VAL A 51 -6.00 -0.02 9.84
CA VAL A 51 -5.24 -0.02 8.59
C VAL A 51 -6.19 0.05 7.39
N ALA A 52 -6.13 1.13 6.62
CA ALA A 52 -6.82 1.27 5.34
C ALA A 52 -5.95 0.73 4.20
N ILE A 53 -6.57 0.11 3.19
CA ILE A 53 -5.86 -0.40 2.01
C ILE A 53 -6.48 0.20 0.76
N THR A 54 -5.69 0.97 0.01
CA THR A 54 -6.10 1.61 -1.25
C THR A 54 -5.37 0.97 -2.42
N ARG A 55 -6.11 0.61 -3.47
CA ARG A 55 -5.53 0.07 -4.70
C ARG A 55 -5.31 1.17 -5.73
N ILE A 56 -4.12 1.21 -6.32
CA ILE A 56 -3.77 2.03 -7.47
C ILE A 56 -3.84 1.13 -8.71
N GLU A 57 -4.99 1.14 -9.39
CA GLU A 57 -5.25 0.33 -10.57
C GLU A 57 -4.61 0.94 -11.83
N GLN A 58 -4.51 2.28 -11.88
CA GLN A 58 -3.81 3.00 -12.95
C GLN A 58 -2.54 3.66 -12.43
N LEU A 59 -1.38 3.17 -12.87
CA LEU A 59 -0.09 3.77 -12.52
C LEU A 59 0.31 4.90 -13.47
N SER A 60 -0.06 4.80 -14.74
CA SER A 60 0.24 5.81 -15.76
C SER A 60 -0.95 6.03 -16.70
N PRO A 61 -1.42 7.27 -16.90
CA PRO A 61 -1.03 8.49 -16.17
C PRO A 61 -1.31 8.38 -14.67
N PHE A 62 -0.42 8.94 -13.84
CA PHE A 62 -0.51 8.79 -12.38
C PHE A 62 -1.68 9.60 -11.80
N PRO A 63 -2.55 9.01 -10.97
CA PRO A 63 -3.80 9.63 -10.52
C PRO A 63 -3.57 10.56 -9.30
N PHE A 64 -2.86 11.67 -9.51
CA PHE A 64 -2.52 12.63 -8.45
C PHE A 64 -3.76 13.17 -7.71
N ASP A 65 -4.82 13.46 -8.46
CA ASP A 65 -6.09 14.00 -7.97
C ASP A 65 -6.76 13.08 -6.96
N LEU A 66 -6.89 11.80 -7.30
CA LEU A 66 -7.56 10.80 -6.47
C LEU A 66 -6.72 10.42 -5.24
N LEU A 67 -5.41 10.33 -5.41
CA LEU A 67 -4.51 9.98 -4.30
C LEU A 67 -4.39 11.12 -3.28
N LEU A 68 -4.51 12.38 -3.71
CA LEU A 68 -4.57 13.50 -2.77
C LEU A 68 -5.83 13.42 -1.90
N GLN A 69 -6.99 13.19 -2.53
CA GLN A 69 -8.26 13.03 -1.82
C GLN A 69 -8.20 11.87 -0.82
N GLU A 70 -7.64 10.73 -1.22
CA GLU A 70 -7.53 9.56 -0.36
C GLU A 70 -6.60 9.81 0.83
N VAL A 71 -5.43 10.44 0.62
CA VAL A 71 -4.54 10.76 1.75
C VAL A 71 -5.20 11.75 2.70
N GLN A 72 -5.94 12.74 2.20
CA GLN A 72 -6.63 13.73 3.02
C GLN A 72 -7.74 13.12 3.88
N LYS A 73 -8.36 12.02 3.42
CA LYS A 73 -9.33 11.24 4.22
C LYS A 73 -8.70 10.70 5.50
N TYR A 74 -7.41 10.38 5.51
CA TYR A 74 -6.69 9.77 6.64
C TYR A 74 -5.52 10.65 7.12
N PRO A 75 -5.80 11.79 7.79
CA PRO A 75 -4.79 12.79 8.13
C PRO A 75 -3.68 12.26 9.06
N GLU A 76 -4.06 11.46 10.06
CA GLU A 76 -3.17 10.88 11.07
C GLU A 76 -2.44 9.62 10.60
N ALA A 77 -2.83 9.06 9.45
CA ALA A 77 -2.30 7.78 9.00
C ALA A 77 -0.89 7.93 8.45
N GLU A 78 -0.01 7.01 8.84
CA GLU A 78 1.26 6.80 8.17
C GLU A 78 1.05 6.21 6.77
N LEU A 79 1.88 6.59 5.79
CA LEU A 79 1.73 6.14 4.40
C LEU A 79 2.78 5.07 4.07
N ALA A 80 2.36 3.95 3.49
CA ALA A 80 3.28 2.91 3.00
C ALA A 80 2.88 2.36 1.63
N TRP A 81 3.86 2.13 0.77
CA TRP A 81 3.71 1.41 -0.50
C TRP A 81 4.04 -0.08 -0.29
N CYS A 82 3.09 -0.94 -0.66
CA CYS A 82 3.18 -2.39 -0.56
C CYS A 82 3.27 -3.03 -1.95
N GLN A 83 4.28 -3.89 -2.16
CA GLN A 83 4.42 -4.65 -3.40
C GLN A 83 5.12 -5.99 -3.17
N GLU A 84 4.75 -7.01 -3.92
CA GLU A 84 5.36 -8.35 -3.82
C GLU A 84 6.67 -8.48 -4.62
N GLU A 85 6.88 -7.57 -5.56
CA GLU A 85 8.11 -7.44 -6.32
C GLU A 85 9.25 -6.90 -5.44
N HIS A 86 10.48 -7.29 -5.74
CA HIS A 86 11.68 -6.74 -5.11
C HIS A 86 11.74 -5.21 -5.27
N LYS A 87 12.31 -4.51 -4.29
CA LYS A 87 12.32 -3.04 -4.21
C LYS A 87 12.87 -2.33 -5.44
N ASN A 88 13.87 -2.93 -6.09
CA ASN A 88 14.47 -2.45 -7.34
C ASN A 88 13.68 -2.86 -8.60
N GLN A 89 12.49 -3.42 -8.43
CA GLN A 89 11.56 -3.87 -9.45
C GLN A 89 10.15 -3.39 -9.09
N GLY A 90 9.16 -3.80 -9.89
CA GLY A 90 7.79 -3.32 -9.72
C GLY A 90 7.73 -1.81 -9.91
N TYR A 91 6.98 -1.14 -9.04
CA TYR A 91 6.61 0.26 -9.26
C TYR A 91 7.10 1.22 -8.19
N TYR A 92 7.83 0.74 -7.17
CA TYR A 92 8.27 1.57 -6.05
C TYR A 92 8.99 2.85 -6.50
N ASP A 93 9.99 2.74 -7.36
CA ASP A 93 10.76 3.89 -7.85
C ASP A 93 9.95 4.84 -8.75
N TYR A 94 8.88 4.34 -9.37
CA TYR A 94 7.96 5.15 -10.14
C TYR A 94 6.94 5.88 -9.22
N VAL A 95 6.36 5.16 -8.26
CA VAL A 95 5.24 5.63 -7.43
C VAL A 95 5.71 6.54 -6.30
N LYS A 96 6.80 6.20 -5.61
CA LYS A 96 7.30 6.96 -4.45
C LYS A 96 7.48 8.45 -4.73
N PRO A 97 8.25 8.89 -5.76
CA PRO A 97 8.42 10.32 -6.01
C PRO A 97 7.09 11.00 -6.35
N ARG A 98 6.17 10.31 -7.02
CA ARG A 98 4.86 10.85 -7.40
C ARG A 98 3.93 11.00 -6.21
N LEU A 99 3.80 9.99 -5.35
CA LEU A 99 3.07 10.09 -4.08
C LEU A 99 3.64 11.21 -3.20
N ARG A 100 4.97 11.33 -3.13
CA ARG A 100 5.64 12.41 -2.40
C ARG A 100 5.30 13.79 -2.96
N THR A 101 5.19 13.93 -4.28
CA THR A 101 4.71 15.16 -4.93
C THR A 101 3.23 15.41 -4.65
N THR A 102 2.36 14.38 -4.73
CA THR A 102 0.92 14.50 -4.44
C THR A 102 0.67 15.18 -3.10
N ILE A 103 1.44 14.80 -2.07
CA ILE A 103 1.27 15.31 -0.70
C ILE A 103 2.19 16.50 -0.39
N SER A 104 2.72 17.19 -1.41
CA SER A 104 3.66 18.32 -1.26
C SER A 104 4.81 18.05 -0.30
N ARG A 105 5.29 16.81 -0.30
CA ARG A 105 6.32 16.30 0.60
C ARG A 105 6.01 16.43 2.11
N ALA A 106 4.75 16.56 2.53
CA ALA A 106 4.33 16.71 3.92
C ALA A 106 4.77 15.59 4.89
N LYS A 107 4.62 14.30 4.54
CA LYS A 107 5.01 13.15 5.38
C LYS A 107 5.60 11.95 4.60
N PRO A 108 6.57 11.20 5.14
CA PRO A 108 7.24 10.12 4.40
C PRO A 108 6.26 9.10 3.80
N VAL A 109 6.69 8.43 2.73
CA VAL A 109 6.01 7.27 2.14
C VAL A 109 6.95 6.09 2.28
N TRP A 110 6.62 5.19 3.19
CA TRP A 110 7.44 4.03 3.53
C TRP A 110 7.29 2.91 2.51
N TYR A 111 8.15 1.91 2.64
CA TYR A 111 8.19 0.74 1.77
C TYR A 111 7.95 -0.52 2.58
N ALA A 112 7.00 -1.34 2.16
CA ALA A 112 6.81 -2.70 2.64
C ALA A 112 6.81 -3.65 1.44
N GLY A 113 7.89 -4.38 1.24
CA GLY A 113 8.05 -5.25 0.08
C GLY A 113 9.32 -6.07 0.20
N ARG A 114 9.64 -6.82 -0.86
CA ARG A 114 10.86 -7.65 -0.85
C ARG A 114 12.11 -6.78 -0.99
N ASP A 115 13.18 -7.20 -0.33
CA ASP A 115 14.49 -6.56 -0.44
C ASP A 115 14.98 -6.53 -1.91
N PRO A 116 15.93 -5.66 -2.31
CA PRO A 116 16.44 -5.69 -3.67
C PRO A 116 17.03 -7.05 -4.05
N ALA A 117 16.77 -7.51 -5.28
CA ALA A 117 17.37 -8.72 -5.83
C ALA A 117 17.67 -8.58 -7.32
N ALA A 118 18.68 -9.33 -7.79
CA ALA A 118 19.03 -9.40 -9.21
C ALA A 118 17.99 -10.19 -10.03
N ALA A 119 17.43 -11.25 -9.44
CA ALA A 119 16.40 -12.07 -10.08
C ALA A 119 14.98 -11.54 -9.76
N PRO A 120 13.97 -11.78 -10.61
CA PRO A 120 12.59 -11.38 -10.35
C PRO A 120 11.95 -12.06 -9.14
N ALA A 121 12.33 -13.32 -8.89
CA ALA A 121 11.82 -14.13 -7.80
C ALA A 121 12.88 -15.14 -7.37
N THR A 122 12.85 -15.55 -6.10
CA THR A 122 13.55 -16.75 -5.64
C THR A 122 12.94 -18.01 -6.26
N GLY A 123 13.79 -18.95 -6.69
CA GLY A 123 13.35 -20.27 -7.17
C GLY A 123 12.97 -21.24 -6.06
N ASN A 124 13.17 -20.86 -4.79
CA ASN A 124 12.88 -21.69 -3.64
C ASN A 124 11.56 -21.27 -2.97
N LYS A 125 10.59 -22.19 -2.93
CA LYS A 125 9.25 -21.95 -2.35
C LYS A 125 9.29 -21.48 -0.89
N LYS A 126 10.17 -22.05 -0.05
CA LYS A 126 10.28 -21.66 1.36
C LYS A 126 10.75 -20.21 1.48
N THR A 127 11.76 -19.84 0.71
CA THR A 127 12.28 -18.46 0.68
C THR A 127 11.19 -17.47 0.23
N HIS A 128 10.45 -17.83 -0.83
CA HIS A 128 9.35 -17.01 -1.33
C HIS A 128 8.28 -16.73 -0.25
N LEU A 129 7.90 -17.75 0.52
CA LEU A 129 6.93 -17.61 1.61
C LEU A 129 7.48 -16.76 2.76
N THR A 130 8.76 -16.92 3.10
CA THR A 130 9.43 -16.08 4.12
C THR A 130 9.48 -14.62 3.70
N GLU A 131 9.79 -14.33 2.43
CA GLU A 131 9.80 -12.98 1.89
C GLU A 131 8.40 -12.33 1.90
N LEU A 132 7.36 -13.10 1.53
CA LEU A 132 5.98 -12.65 1.63
C LEU A 132 5.58 -12.35 3.07
N GLN A 133 5.91 -13.24 4.01
CA GLN A 133 5.61 -13.01 5.43
C GLN A 133 6.31 -11.76 5.95
N ARG A 134 7.60 -11.53 5.60
CA ARG A 134 8.33 -10.32 6.01
C ARG A 134 7.70 -9.03 5.48
N LEU A 135 7.24 -9.04 4.23
CA LEU A 135 6.49 -7.94 3.64
C LEU A 135 5.24 -7.65 4.47
N LEU A 136 4.45 -8.68 4.76
CA LEU A 136 3.21 -8.57 5.54
C LEU A 136 3.48 -8.09 6.97
N ASP A 137 4.51 -8.63 7.61
CA ASP A 137 4.95 -8.20 8.94
C ASP A 137 5.28 -6.71 8.95
N THR A 138 6.05 -6.24 7.97
CA THR A 138 6.40 -4.82 7.83
C THR A 138 5.17 -3.95 7.56
N ALA A 139 4.26 -4.42 6.70
CA ALA A 139 3.04 -3.68 6.34
C ALA A 139 2.10 -3.47 7.53
N PHE A 140 2.04 -4.43 8.47
CA PHE A 140 1.10 -4.40 9.60
C PHE A 140 1.76 -4.13 10.97
N ASP A 141 3.08 -4.07 11.07
CA ASP A 141 3.77 -3.57 12.27
C ASP A 141 3.71 -2.03 12.32
N LEU A 142 2.85 -1.49 13.18
CA LEU A 142 2.67 -0.04 13.37
C LEU A 142 3.91 0.66 13.96
N ASP A 143 4.89 -0.10 14.45
CA ASP A 143 6.13 0.43 15.01
C ASP A 143 7.31 0.35 14.03
N ALA A 144 7.14 -0.31 12.86
CA ALA A 144 8.19 -0.59 11.89
C ALA A 144 9.02 0.64 11.47
N PHE A 145 8.40 1.83 11.45
CA PHE A 145 9.05 3.06 10.98
C PHE A 145 9.26 4.13 12.05
N LYS A 146 8.85 3.90 13.31
CA LYS A 146 8.98 4.88 14.41
C LYS A 146 10.42 5.34 14.68
N LYS A 147 11.41 4.54 14.32
CA LYS A 147 12.84 4.88 14.48
C LYS A 147 13.35 5.89 13.44
N PHE A 148 12.54 6.18 12.42
CA PHE A 148 12.92 7.01 11.27
C PHE A 148 12.00 8.22 11.09
N SER A 149 10.96 8.35 11.92
CA SER A 149 10.01 9.46 11.96
C SER A 149 10.49 10.62 12.81
#